data_AF-A0A6U4FYZ5-F1
#
_entry.id   AF-A0A6U4FYZ5-F1
#
_cell.length_a   1.000
_cell.length_b   1.000
_cell.length_c   1.000
_cell.angle_alpha   90.00
_cell.angle_beta   90.00
_cell.angle_gamma   90.00
#
_symmetry.space_group_name_H-M   'P 1'
#
loop_
_entity.id
_entity.type
_entity.pdbx_description
1 polymer ?
#
loop_
_entity_poly.entity_id
_entity_poly.type
_entity_poly.pdbx_seq_one_letter_code
_entity_poly.pdbx_strand_id
1 'polypeptide(L)'
;MPLSARRARVDVMAASVHKWLLSPYGMSLVYIHPRFHATWEPLEFHERRRRGSDSATWDEVGAMTRAGYPDAPVPGAARFDAGGRPNPVVVPMVREGLGVVLELRPARVAPALAAWCNVVAHAAAQLGWVSAVRVKDEVRLTLTLNPNPKPKGGLAAELAGAAHPRPAPGP
;
A
#
# COMPACT_ATOMS: atom_id res chain seq x y z
N MET A 1 14.14 -7.48 -1.28
CA MET A 1 13.94 -7.27 -2.73
C MET A 1 12.47 -6.97 -3.00
N PRO A 2 12.11 -6.33 -4.13
CA PRO A 2 10.71 -6.27 -4.56
C PRO A 2 10.14 -7.68 -4.73
N LEU A 3 8.93 -7.90 -4.20
CA LEU A 3 8.20 -9.14 -4.39
C LEU A 3 7.71 -9.23 -5.84
N SER A 4 8.12 -10.29 -6.54
CA SER A 4 7.58 -10.63 -7.85
C SER A 4 6.58 -11.77 -7.69
N ALA A 5 5.29 -11.47 -7.86
CA ALA A 5 4.21 -12.46 -7.78
C ALA A 5 4.47 -13.67 -8.70
N ARG A 6 4.98 -13.41 -9.91
CA ARG A 6 5.37 -14.46 -10.87
C ARG A 6 6.50 -15.35 -10.35
N ARG A 7 7.61 -14.77 -9.89
CA ARG A 7 8.77 -15.55 -9.39
C ARG A 7 8.42 -16.34 -8.13
N ALA A 8 7.62 -15.73 -7.25
CA ALA A 8 7.16 -16.36 -6.02
C ALA A 8 5.99 -17.34 -6.23
N ARG A 9 5.51 -17.50 -7.48
CA ARG A 9 4.37 -18.37 -7.83
C ARG A 9 3.14 -18.09 -6.96
N VAL A 10 2.88 -16.81 -6.74
CA VAL A 10 1.75 -16.34 -5.95
C VAL A 10 0.47 -16.61 -6.71
N ASP A 11 -0.48 -17.21 -6.01
CA ASP A 11 -1.83 -17.47 -6.53
C ASP A 11 -2.76 -16.28 -6.29
N VAL A 12 -2.72 -15.74 -5.08
CA VAL A 12 -3.48 -14.57 -4.65
C VAL A 12 -2.61 -13.77 -3.69
N MET A 13 -2.62 -12.45 -3.81
CA MET A 13 -1.93 -11.55 -2.88
C MET A 13 -2.73 -10.27 -2.69
N ALA A 14 -2.89 -9.85 -1.45
CA ALA A 14 -3.48 -8.57 -1.11
C ALA A 14 -2.44 -7.66 -0.44
N ALA A 15 -2.51 -6.36 -0.74
CA ALA A 15 -1.67 -5.35 -0.13
C ALA A 15 -2.52 -4.14 0.29
N SER A 16 -2.43 -3.75 1.56
CA SER A 16 -3.04 -2.52 2.06
C SER A 16 -2.29 -1.31 1.51
N VAL A 17 -3.01 -0.30 1.01
CA VAL A 17 -2.37 0.84 0.34
C VAL A 17 -1.73 1.86 1.30
N HIS A 18 -2.13 1.86 2.57
CA HIS A 18 -1.78 2.90 3.54
C HIS A 18 -0.39 2.82 4.19
N LYS A 19 0.37 1.79 3.86
CA LYS A 19 1.72 1.59 4.41
C LYS A 19 2.75 1.99 3.36
N TRP A 20 3.40 1.00 2.78
CA TRP A 20 4.49 1.15 1.83
C TRP A 20 4.03 1.51 0.41
N LEU A 21 2.72 1.67 0.19
CA LEU A 21 2.15 2.13 -1.09
C LEU A 21 1.70 3.60 -1.06
N LEU A 22 2.02 4.32 0.03
CA LEU A 22 1.97 5.80 0.11
C LEU A 22 0.60 6.41 -0.25
N SER A 23 -0.48 5.76 0.19
CA SER A 23 -1.87 6.15 -0.10
C SER A 23 -2.67 6.29 1.22
N PRO A 24 -3.85 6.92 1.24
CA PRO A 24 -4.70 6.94 2.44
C PRO A 24 -5.26 5.55 2.81
N TYR A 25 -5.77 5.44 4.04
CA TYR A 25 -6.56 4.28 4.49
C TYR A 25 -7.84 4.09 3.64
N GLY A 26 -8.39 2.87 3.68
CA GLY A 26 -9.68 2.56 3.06
C GLY A 26 -9.63 1.82 1.73
N MET A 27 -8.45 1.34 1.30
CA MET A 27 -8.33 0.50 0.10
C MET A 27 -7.23 -0.56 0.26
N SER A 28 -7.39 -1.66 -0.48
CA SER A 28 -6.34 -2.66 -0.72
C SER A 28 -6.31 -3.02 -2.19
N LEU A 29 -5.13 -3.37 -2.69
CA LEU A 29 -4.94 -3.91 -4.04
C LEU A 29 -4.86 -5.42 -3.95
N VAL A 30 -5.46 -6.12 -4.89
CA VAL A 30 -5.39 -7.58 -4.99
C VAL A 30 -4.79 -8.01 -6.32
N TYR A 31 -3.82 -8.90 -6.25
CA TYR A 31 -3.33 -9.67 -7.38
C TYR A 31 -4.01 -11.04 -7.37
N ILE A 32 -4.57 -11.43 -8.52
CA ILE A 32 -5.17 -12.74 -8.75
C ILE A 32 -4.48 -13.40 -9.94
N HIS A 33 -3.99 -14.62 -9.75
CA HIS A 33 -3.32 -15.37 -10.82
C HIS A 33 -4.27 -15.62 -12.01
N PRO A 34 -3.81 -15.45 -13.27
CA PRO A 34 -4.66 -15.59 -14.47
C PRO A 34 -5.46 -16.89 -14.58
N ARG A 35 -4.94 -17.99 -14.03
CA ARG A 35 -5.64 -19.28 -14.00
C ARG A 35 -7.02 -19.23 -13.34
N PHE A 36 -7.26 -18.26 -12.46
CA PHE A 36 -8.53 -18.10 -11.76
C PHE A 36 -9.49 -17.13 -12.45
N HIS A 37 -9.04 -16.39 -13.47
CA HIS A 37 -9.87 -15.33 -14.08
C HIS A 37 -11.11 -15.90 -14.78
N ALA A 38 -11.04 -17.13 -15.29
CA ALA A 38 -12.16 -17.77 -15.98
C ALA A 38 -12.99 -18.69 -15.08
N THR A 39 -12.41 -19.23 -14.00
CA THR A 39 -13.03 -20.28 -13.19
C THR A 39 -13.68 -19.76 -11.92
N TRP A 40 -13.34 -18.55 -11.49
CA TRP A 40 -13.83 -18.01 -10.22
C TRP A 40 -15.16 -17.27 -10.39
N GLU A 41 -16.09 -17.57 -9.50
CA GLU A 41 -17.39 -16.92 -9.39
C GLU A 41 -17.32 -15.70 -8.46
N PRO A 42 -17.65 -14.48 -8.95
CA PRO A 42 -17.65 -13.28 -8.12
C PRO A 42 -18.55 -13.44 -6.89
N LEU A 43 -18.13 -12.87 -5.76
CA LEU A 43 -18.96 -12.84 -4.54
C LEU A 43 -20.20 -11.95 -4.74
N GLU A 44 -20.09 -10.94 -5.59
CA GLU A 44 -21.16 -9.99 -5.89
C GLU A 44 -21.20 -9.72 -7.39
N PHE A 45 -22.41 -9.67 -7.93
CA PHE A 45 -22.69 -9.63 -9.37
C PHE A 45 -23.15 -8.24 -9.82
N HIS A 46 -22.40 -7.20 -9.45
CA HIS A 46 -22.71 -5.80 -9.77
C HIS A 46 -22.88 -5.57 -11.28
N GLU A 47 -23.72 -4.61 -11.65
CA GLU A 47 -23.89 -4.21 -13.04
C GLU A 47 -22.59 -3.68 -13.65
N ARG A 48 -21.81 -2.91 -12.88
CA ARG A 48 -20.50 -2.39 -13.30
C ARG A 48 -19.40 -3.43 -13.45
N ARG A 49 -19.70 -4.70 -13.20
CA ARG A 49 -18.80 -5.85 -13.40
C ARG A 49 -19.25 -6.73 -14.56
N ARG A 50 -20.19 -6.26 -15.38
CA ARG A 50 -20.64 -6.95 -16.59
C ARG A 50 -19.88 -6.44 -17.82
N ARG A 51 -19.74 -7.31 -18.82
CA ARG A 51 -19.08 -6.97 -20.09
C ARG A 51 -19.77 -5.77 -20.75
N GLY A 52 -18.98 -4.76 -21.12
CA GLY A 52 -19.47 -3.54 -21.77
C GLY A 52 -19.91 -2.44 -20.80
N SER A 53 -19.71 -2.62 -19.48
CA SER A 53 -20.10 -1.64 -18.46
C SER A 53 -19.30 -0.33 -18.48
N ASP A 54 -18.25 -0.26 -19.29
CA ASP A 54 -17.44 0.92 -19.58
C ASP A 54 -17.92 1.69 -20.82
N SER A 55 -18.94 1.19 -21.53
CA SER A 55 -19.50 1.86 -22.70
C SER A 55 -20.27 3.12 -22.32
N ALA A 56 -20.17 4.17 -23.16
CA ALA A 56 -21.01 5.37 -23.04
C ALA A 56 -22.51 5.06 -23.22
N THR A 57 -22.85 3.93 -23.83
CA THR A 57 -24.23 3.45 -23.99
C THR A 57 -24.70 2.58 -22.81
N TRP A 58 -23.91 2.47 -21.74
CA TRP A 58 -24.28 1.70 -20.56
C TRP A 58 -25.39 2.43 -19.79
N ASP A 59 -26.61 1.89 -19.88
CA ASP A 59 -27.81 2.49 -19.31
C ASP A 59 -28.32 1.68 -18.12
N GLU A 60 -27.79 1.98 -16.93
CA GLU A 60 -28.16 1.35 -15.66
C GLU A 60 -29.64 1.56 -15.30
N VAL A 61 -30.29 2.61 -15.84
CA VAL A 61 -31.61 3.09 -15.40
C VAL A 61 -32.73 2.73 -16.38
N GLY A 62 -32.44 2.61 -17.68
CA GLY A 62 -33.41 2.36 -18.75
C GLY A 62 -33.36 0.95 -19.35
N ALA A 63 -32.56 0.71 -20.38
CA ALA A 63 -32.62 -0.55 -21.14
C ALA A 63 -32.39 -1.81 -20.28
N MET A 64 -31.53 -1.70 -19.26
CA MET A 64 -31.13 -2.83 -18.41
C MET A 64 -32.15 -3.18 -17.31
N THR A 65 -33.06 -2.26 -16.96
CA THR A 65 -34.21 -2.57 -16.09
C THR A 65 -35.32 -3.31 -16.84
N ARG A 66 -35.39 -3.16 -18.17
CA ARG A 66 -36.41 -3.81 -19.03
C ARG A 66 -35.94 -5.12 -19.67
N ALA A 67 -34.69 -5.19 -20.12
CA ALA A 67 -34.12 -6.36 -20.83
C ALA A 67 -33.20 -7.23 -19.95
N GLY A 68 -32.88 -6.77 -18.73
CA GLY A 68 -31.93 -7.43 -17.84
C GLY A 68 -30.47 -7.07 -18.12
N TYR A 69 -29.59 -7.44 -17.18
CA TYR A 69 -28.15 -7.25 -17.31
C TYR A 69 -27.50 -8.36 -18.14
N PRO A 70 -26.46 -8.08 -18.95
CA PRO A 70 -25.64 -9.11 -19.56
C PRO A 70 -25.07 -10.06 -18.51
N ASP A 71 -25.16 -11.35 -18.77
CA ASP A 71 -24.66 -12.35 -17.83
C ASP A 71 -23.13 -12.38 -17.77
N ALA A 72 -22.46 -12.11 -18.89
CA ALA A 72 -21.02 -12.22 -18.98
C ALA A 72 -20.30 -11.19 -18.09
N PRO A 73 -19.44 -11.61 -17.15
CA PRO A 73 -18.63 -10.69 -16.34
C PRO A 73 -17.50 -10.04 -17.15
N VAL A 74 -16.95 -8.95 -16.62
CA VAL A 74 -15.73 -8.33 -17.12
C VAL A 74 -14.57 -9.34 -17.16
N PRO A 75 -13.70 -9.28 -18.19
CA PRO A 75 -12.55 -10.16 -18.28
C PRO A 75 -11.53 -9.88 -17.18
N GLY A 76 -10.72 -10.89 -16.86
CA GLY A 76 -9.57 -10.73 -15.98
C GLY A 76 -9.91 -10.57 -14.50
N ALA A 77 -8.99 -9.93 -13.77
CA ALA A 77 -9.07 -9.77 -12.31
C ALA A 77 -10.09 -8.71 -11.85
N ALA A 78 -10.60 -7.86 -12.75
CA ALA A 78 -11.56 -6.80 -12.38
C ALA A 78 -12.89 -7.35 -11.84
N ARG A 79 -13.18 -8.63 -12.04
CA ARG A 79 -14.34 -9.34 -11.44
C ARG A 79 -14.23 -9.55 -9.93
N PHE A 80 -13.03 -9.41 -9.37
CA PHE A 80 -12.74 -9.59 -7.94
C PHE A 80 -12.71 -8.28 -7.16
N ASP A 81 -12.92 -7.16 -7.85
CA ASP A 81 -13.01 -5.88 -7.19
C ASP A 81 -14.20 -5.88 -6.22
N ALA A 82 -14.07 -5.09 -5.16
CA ALA A 82 -15.20 -4.85 -4.26
C ALA A 82 -16.40 -4.30 -5.05
N GLY A 83 -17.57 -4.85 -4.76
CA GLY A 83 -18.85 -4.37 -5.25
C GLY A 83 -19.16 -2.95 -4.83
N GLY A 84 -20.19 -2.36 -5.44
CA GLY A 84 -20.62 -0.99 -5.17
C GLY A 84 -19.82 0.08 -5.92
N ARG A 85 -20.07 1.34 -5.60
CA ARG A 85 -19.38 2.49 -6.22
C ARG A 85 -18.03 2.70 -5.52
N PRO A 86 -16.90 2.66 -6.27
CA PRO A 86 -15.60 2.94 -5.67
C PRO A 86 -15.59 4.36 -5.12
N ASN A 87 -14.89 4.58 -4.01
CA ASN A 87 -14.69 5.93 -3.50
C ASN A 87 -13.90 6.73 -4.56
N PRO A 88 -14.54 7.71 -5.23
CA PRO A 88 -13.94 8.39 -6.38
C PRO A 88 -12.74 9.25 -5.98
N VAL A 89 -12.55 9.51 -4.69
CA VAL A 89 -11.42 10.26 -4.14
C VAL A 89 -10.21 9.35 -3.90
N VAL A 90 -10.43 8.13 -3.40
CA VAL A 90 -9.32 7.26 -2.98
C VAL A 90 -8.59 6.67 -4.19
N VAL A 91 -9.28 6.31 -5.27
CA VAL A 91 -8.63 5.70 -6.45
C VAL A 91 -7.56 6.62 -7.07
N PRO A 92 -7.82 7.91 -7.35
CA PRO A 92 -6.77 8.83 -7.80
C PRO A 92 -5.61 8.95 -6.81
N MET A 93 -5.87 9.02 -5.51
CA MET A 93 -4.81 9.11 -4.49
C MET A 93 -3.93 7.85 -4.48
N VAL A 94 -4.51 6.67 -4.66
CA VAL A 94 -3.77 5.41 -4.78
C VAL A 94 -2.86 5.43 -6.01
N ARG A 95 -3.37 5.95 -7.14
CA ARG A 95 -2.56 6.09 -8.37
C ARG A 95 -1.34 6.98 -8.13
N GLU A 96 -1.52 8.13 -7.49
CA GLU A 96 -0.40 9.03 -7.18
C GLU A 96 0.60 8.38 -6.21
N GLY A 97 0.12 7.72 -5.15
CA GLY A 97 0.99 6.99 -4.22
C GLY A 97 1.82 5.89 -4.89
N LEU A 98 1.21 5.12 -5.80
CA LEU A 98 1.92 4.13 -6.61
C LEU A 98 2.94 4.77 -7.56
N GLY A 99 2.62 5.95 -8.12
CA GLY A 99 3.55 6.74 -8.92
C GLY A 99 4.84 7.03 -8.14
N VAL A 100 4.71 7.56 -6.92
CA VAL A 100 5.86 7.81 -6.03
C VAL A 100 6.64 6.53 -5.73
N VAL A 101 5.97 5.41 -5.47
CA VAL A 101 6.65 4.12 -5.22
C VAL A 101 7.46 3.66 -6.43
N LEU A 102 6.92 3.81 -7.64
CA LEU A 102 7.61 3.46 -8.88
C LEU A 102 8.83 4.36 -9.12
N GLU A 103 8.72 5.65 -8.82
CA GLU A 103 9.83 6.62 -8.90
C GLU A 103 10.94 6.32 -7.90
N LEU A 104 10.59 6.02 -6.65
CA LEU A 104 11.55 5.60 -5.62
C LEU A 104 12.27 4.30 -5.98
N ARG A 105 11.62 3.46 -6.80
CA ARG A 105 12.04 2.11 -7.21
C ARG A 105 12.18 1.19 -5.98
N PRO A 106 11.29 0.21 -5.78
CA PRO A 106 11.31 -0.63 -4.58
C PRO A 106 12.66 -1.31 -4.28
N ALA A 107 13.47 -1.60 -5.31
CA ALA A 107 14.81 -2.15 -5.14
C ALA A 107 15.80 -1.22 -4.41
N ARG A 108 15.58 0.10 -4.43
CA ARG A 108 16.43 1.11 -3.78
C ARG A 108 16.00 1.44 -2.35
N VAL A 109 14.73 1.20 -2.02
CA VAL A 109 14.13 1.62 -0.75
C VAL A 109 14.75 0.87 0.44
N ALA A 110 14.86 -0.47 0.37
CA ALA A 110 15.36 -1.25 1.50
C ALA A 110 16.83 -0.91 1.88
N PRO A 111 17.78 -0.80 0.94
CA PRO A 111 19.14 -0.33 1.25
C PRO A 111 19.18 1.08 1.84
N ALA A 112 18.39 2.01 1.30
CA ALA A 112 18.34 3.38 1.80
C ALA A 112 17.81 3.44 3.24
N LEU A 113 16.74 2.69 3.55
CA LEU A 113 16.21 2.60 4.91
C LEU A 113 17.19 1.97 5.89
N ALA A 114 17.94 0.94 5.46
CA ALA A 114 18.98 0.33 6.28
C ALA A 114 20.10 1.33 6.62
N ALA A 115 20.55 2.12 5.63
CA ALA A 115 21.52 3.18 5.86
C ALA A 115 21.02 4.20 6.89
N TRP A 116 19.79 4.68 6.74
CA TRP A 116 19.19 5.62 7.69
C TRP A 116 19.05 5.02 9.10
N CYS A 117 18.64 3.76 9.23
CA CYS A 117 18.56 3.14 10.55
C CYS A 117 19.93 2.92 11.20
N ASN A 118 20.99 2.70 10.42
CA ASN A 118 22.35 2.65 10.95
C ASN A 118 22.79 4.02 11.47
N VAL A 119 22.45 5.12 10.77
CA VAL A 119 22.72 6.49 11.26
C VAL A 119 22.04 6.72 12.61
N VAL A 120 20.75 6.39 12.72
CA VAL A 120 20.02 6.56 14.00
C VAL A 120 20.57 5.64 15.08
N ALA A 121 20.91 4.39 14.75
CA ALA A 121 21.50 3.45 15.71
C ALA A 121 22.85 3.93 16.24
N HIS A 122 23.69 4.50 15.36
CA HIS A 122 24.96 5.09 15.74
C HIS A 122 24.77 6.30 16.66
N ALA A 123 23.87 7.23 16.31
CA ALA A 123 23.56 8.38 17.15
C ALA A 123 23.02 7.96 18.52
N ALA A 124 22.15 6.94 18.57
CA ALA A 124 21.66 6.38 19.83
C ALA A 124 22.78 5.77 20.68
N ALA A 125 23.74 5.08 20.06
CA ALA A 125 24.89 4.54 20.79
C ALA A 125 25.77 5.65 21.41
N GLN A 126 25.95 6.79 20.72
CA GLN A 126 26.66 7.95 21.27
C GLN A 126 25.96 8.55 22.51
N LEU A 127 24.64 8.36 22.62
CA LEU A 127 23.84 8.77 23.79
C LEU A 127 23.82 7.70 24.90
N GLY A 128 24.59 6.62 24.77
CA GLY A 128 24.60 5.50 25.73
C GLY A 128 23.36 4.60 25.65
N TRP A 129 22.55 4.71 24.59
CA TRP A 129 21.36 3.89 24.42
C TRP A 129 21.73 2.55 23.80
N VAL A 130 21.02 1.50 24.22
CA VAL A 130 21.13 0.20 23.55
C VAL A 130 20.26 0.27 22.30
N SER A 131 20.89 0.24 21.13
CA SER A 131 20.19 0.18 19.85
C SER A 131 20.43 -1.16 19.17
N ALA A 132 19.40 -1.66 18.45
CA ALA A 132 19.52 -2.84 17.62
C ALA A 132 18.82 -2.59 16.29
N VAL A 133 19.59 -2.54 15.21
CA VAL A 133 19.05 -2.64 13.85
C VAL A 133 18.98 -4.12 13.52
N ARG A 134 17.75 -4.64 13.39
CA ARG A 134 17.53 -5.99 12.89
C ARG A 134 16.86 -5.92 11.54
N VAL A 135 17.55 -6.43 10.53
CA VAL A 135 16.92 -6.89 9.30
C VAL A 135 16.42 -8.29 9.60
N LYS A 136 15.13 -8.44 9.91
CA LYS A 136 14.57 -9.78 10.15
C LYS A 136 14.45 -10.53 8.83
N ASP A 137 13.87 -9.85 7.84
CA ASP A 137 13.63 -10.35 6.48
C ASP A 137 13.74 -9.17 5.49
N GLU A 138 13.74 -9.46 4.19
CA GLU A 138 13.89 -8.48 3.09
C GLU A 138 12.89 -7.28 3.11
N VAL A 139 11.85 -7.33 3.95
CA VAL A 139 10.75 -6.37 4.01
C VAL A 139 10.57 -5.77 5.41
N ARG A 140 11.30 -6.26 6.43
CA ARG A 140 11.17 -5.79 7.81
C ARG A 140 12.50 -5.32 8.37
N LEU A 141 12.64 -4.00 8.40
CA LEU A 141 13.68 -3.31 9.12
C LEU A 141 13.11 -2.85 10.47
N THR A 142 13.74 -3.27 11.56
CA THR A 142 13.34 -2.83 12.90
C THR A 142 14.53 -2.17 13.57
N LEU A 143 14.35 -0.92 13.98
CA LEU A 143 15.26 -0.22 14.87
C LEU A 143 14.62 -0.22 16.27
N THR A 144 15.28 -0.90 17.21
CA THR A 144 14.92 -0.80 18.63
C THR A 144 15.84 0.22 19.27
N LEU A 145 15.26 1.20 19.97
CA LEU A 145 15.97 2.17 20.80
C LEU A 145 15.58 1.92 22.26
N ASN A 146 16.57 1.70 23.12
CA ASN A 146 16.36 1.51 24.54
C ASN A 146 17.17 2.56 25.33
N PRO A 147 16.54 3.71 25.65
CA PRO A 147 17.21 4.77 26.40
C PRO A 147 17.62 4.32 27.80
N ASN A 148 18.81 4.74 28.23
CA ASN A 148 19.28 4.54 29.60
C ASN A 148 19.99 5.82 30.09
N PRO A 149 19.47 6.51 31.12
CA PRO A 149 18.24 6.22 31.86
C PRO A 149 16.98 6.35 30.99
N LYS A 150 15.88 5.70 31.41
CA LYS A 150 14.60 5.81 30.70
C LYS A 150 14.04 7.25 30.79
N PRO A 151 13.42 7.77 29.72
CA PRO A 151 12.84 9.10 29.73
C PRO A 151 11.63 9.15 30.66
N LYS A 152 11.53 10.18 31.51
CA LYS A 152 10.54 10.25 32.60
C LYS A 152 9.11 10.43 32.06
N GLY A 153 8.96 11.15 30.95
CA GLY A 153 7.68 11.37 30.27
C GLY A 153 7.39 10.37 29.14
N GLY A 154 8.29 9.42 28.90
CA GLY A 154 8.31 8.60 27.70
C GLY A 154 8.92 9.33 26.50
N LEU A 155 9.48 8.56 25.57
CA LEU A 155 10.27 9.09 24.45
C LEU A 155 9.46 10.00 23.52
N ALA A 156 8.19 9.68 23.27
CA ALA A 156 7.34 10.47 22.38
C ALA A 156 7.03 11.87 22.93
N ALA A 157 6.79 11.99 24.23
CA ALA A 157 6.51 13.28 24.87
C ALA A 157 7.76 14.17 24.91
N GLU A 158 8.93 13.58 25.16
CA GLU A 158 10.20 14.31 25.15
C GLU A 158 10.60 14.77 23.74
N LEU A 159 10.37 13.94 22.71
CA LEU A 159 10.58 14.34 21.31
C LEU A 159 9.60 15.45 20.87
N ALA A 160 8.36 15.42 21.32
CA ALA A 160 7.39 16.48 21.03
C ALA A 160 7.77 17.82 21.70
N GLY A 161 8.45 17.77 22.84
CA GLY A 161 8.97 18.95 23.54
C GLY A 161 10.35 19.43 23.06
N ALA A 162 11.09 18.61 22.31
CA ALA A 162 12.38 18.98 21.75
C ALA A 162 12.18 19.95 20.57
N ALA A 163 12.54 21.22 20.77
CA ALA A 163 12.52 22.20 19.71
C ALA A 163 13.46 21.76 18.58
N HIS A 164 12.92 21.40 17.42
CA HIS A 164 13.73 21.22 16.22
C HIS A 164 14.23 22.60 15.78
N PRO A 165 15.55 22.84 15.66
CA PRO A 165 16.01 24.01 14.93
C PRO A 165 15.44 23.89 13.51
N ARG A 166 14.59 24.85 13.12
CA ARG A 166 14.16 24.94 11.72
C ARG A 166 15.44 25.03 10.89
N PRO A 167 15.61 24.19 9.85
CA PRO A 167 16.69 24.41 8.91
C PRO A 167 16.56 25.85 8.41
N ALA A 168 17.66 26.60 8.49
CA ALA A 168 17.68 27.96 7.96
C ALA A 168 17.21 27.90 6.49
N PRO A 169 16.38 28.86 6.03
CA PRO A 169 16.06 28.92 4.61
C PRO A 169 17.37 28.94 3.83
N GLY A 170 17.53 27.97 2.93
CA GLY A 170 18.70 27.90 2.06
C GLY A 170 18.79 29.15 1.16
N PRO A 171 19.98 29.41 0.59
CA PRO A 171 20.19 30.55 -0.30
C PRO A 171 19.29 30.53 -1.53
#